data_AF-A0A173XUN6-F1
#
_entry.id   AF-A0A173XUN6-F1
#
_cell.length_a   1.000
_cell.length_b   1.000
_cell.length_c   1.000
_cell.angle_alpha   90.00
_cell.angle_beta   90.00
_cell.angle_gamma   90.00
#
_symmetry.space_group_name_H-M   'P 1'
#
loop_
_entity.id
_entity.type
_entity.pdbx_description
1 polymer ?
#
loop_
_entity_poly.entity_id
_entity_poly.type
_entity_poly.pdbx_seq_one_letter_code
_entity_poly.pdbx_strand_id
1 'polypeptide(L)'
;MTNYQKRKEKNDEYRSKIMRFTFQLSLGDSEVREWFEQQPEKGAYLKDLILRDKAERLGYREQKSAEPDKAGDYEIIQSIRMGGRVLLMGFNPKDETYMTCYQQYNFLGETMYPEALACKSYLEIAETFLNRLQAQVEKVKAFRAARNVPYAVLGAEACLPPSEESLQGKLIVLRPTSLAPEYRTADCQLGFALSGFGCTPDARGRAVYFEELYSGERCRWDITDVLGVANPEKIPDWAKEKLREYEKKRTEPKKDRGEAR
;
A
#
# COMPACT_ATOMS: atom_id res chain seq x y z
N MET A 1 58.36 15.84 9.17
CA MET A 1 57.20 16.07 10.06
C MET A 1 57.61 15.90 11.50
N THR A 2 57.34 16.90 12.33
CA THR A 2 57.67 16.88 13.77
C THR A 2 56.73 15.95 14.54
N ASN A 3 57.14 15.45 15.71
CA ASN A 3 56.30 14.58 16.54
C ASN A 3 54.96 15.22 16.93
N TYR A 4 54.91 16.55 17.00
CA TYR A 4 53.69 17.31 17.21
C TYR A 4 52.71 17.21 16.03
N GLN A 5 53.20 17.37 14.80
CA GLN A 5 52.38 17.26 13.59
C GLN A 5 51.77 15.86 13.44
N LYS A 6 52.57 14.81 13.69
CA LYS A 6 52.08 13.43 13.67
C LYS A 6 51.02 13.13 14.73
N ARG A 7 51.13 13.74 15.92
CA ARG A 7 50.10 13.63 16.97
C ARG A 7 48.84 14.40 16.61
N LYS A 8 48.97 15.59 16.01
CA LYS A 8 47.84 16.41 15.57
C LYS A 8 47.06 15.71 14.45
N GLU A 9 47.74 15.20 13.42
CA GLU A 9 47.11 14.42 12.35
C GLU A 9 46.43 13.18 12.87
N LYS A 10 47.06 12.39 13.77
CA LYS A 10 46.39 11.24 14.40
C LYS A 10 45.16 11.64 15.22
N ASN A 11 45.19 12.81 15.88
CA ASN A 11 44.07 13.29 16.69
C ASN A 11 42.94 13.86 15.80
N ASP A 12 43.29 14.54 14.71
CA ASP A 12 42.33 15.05 13.73
C ASP A 12 41.72 13.91 12.90
N GLU A 13 42.50 12.86 12.59
CA GLU A 13 42.02 11.61 11.98
C GLU A 13 41.14 10.80 12.95
N TYR A 14 41.45 10.81 14.25
CA TYR A 14 40.58 10.25 15.30
C TYR A 14 39.29 11.06 15.47
N ARG A 15 39.37 12.40 15.39
CA ARG A 15 38.24 13.32 15.48
C ARG A 15 37.34 13.29 14.25
N SER A 16 37.87 13.06 13.04
CA SER A 16 37.06 12.87 11.84
C SER A 16 36.36 11.51 11.81
N LYS A 17 36.93 10.50 12.49
CA LYS A 17 36.31 9.18 12.70
C LYS A 17 35.26 9.17 13.84
N ILE A 18 35.34 10.11 14.78
CA ILE A 18 34.38 10.23 15.89
C ILE A 18 33.56 11.51 15.76
N MET A 19 32.33 11.38 15.27
CA MET A 19 31.32 12.44 15.33
C MET A 19 30.94 12.71 16.78
N ARG A 20 31.55 13.72 17.42
CA ARG A 20 31.08 14.27 18.70
C ARG A 20 29.95 15.25 18.42
N PHE A 21 28.77 14.97 18.99
CA PHE A 21 27.70 15.96 19.04
C PHE A 21 27.81 16.78 20.33
N THR A 22 27.96 18.09 20.19
CA THR A 22 27.69 19.05 21.26
C THR A 22 26.23 19.46 21.12
N PHE A 23 25.38 19.03 22.05
CA PHE A 23 24.00 19.49 22.10
C PHE A 23 24.01 20.93 22.63
N GLN A 24 23.92 21.92 21.74
CA GLN A 24 23.83 23.34 22.12
C GLN A 24 22.40 23.81 21.91
N LEU A 25 21.69 24.04 23.01
CA LEU A 25 20.47 24.84 23.00
C LEU A 25 20.84 26.29 22.71
N SER A 26 20.05 26.98 21.91
CA SER A 26 20.26 28.40 21.62
C SER A 26 20.17 29.21 22.94
N LEU A 27 20.95 30.30 23.06
CA LEU A 27 20.94 31.17 24.24
C LEU A 27 19.56 31.82 24.50
N GLY A 28 18.65 31.80 23.52
CA GLY A 28 17.31 32.36 23.61
C GLY A 28 16.24 31.41 24.15
N ASP A 29 16.50 30.10 24.20
CA ASP A 29 15.52 29.08 24.61
C ASP A 29 15.66 28.71 26.09
N SER A 30 15.53 29.71 26.97
CA SER A 30 15.64 29.53 28.43
C SER A 30 14.53 28.64 28.99
N GLU A 31 13.28 28.78 28.54
CA GLU A 31 12.16 27.93 28.99
C GLU A 31 12.33 26.45 28.60
N VAL A 32 12.79 26.16 27.38
CA VAL A 32 13.03 24.78 26.92
C VAL A 32 14.17 24.15 27.71
N ARG A 33 15.17 24.94 28.07
CA ARG A 33 16.33 24.52 28.85
C ARG A 33 15.98 24.25 30.32
N GLU A 34 15.26 25.16 30.97
CA GLU A 34 14.80 25.00 32.35
C GLU A 34 13.79 23.85 32.49
N TRP A 35 12.87 23.70 31.53
CA TRP A 35 11.93 22.59 31.50
C TRP A 35 12.63 21.23 31.27
N PHE A 36 13.70 21.20 30.46
CA PHE A 36 14.50 20.00 30.20
C PHE A 36 15.37 19.59 31.40
N GLU A 37 15.94 20.54 32.13
CA GLU A 37 16.79 20.31 33.31
C GLU A 37 16.01 19.81 34.54
N GLN A 38 14.69 20.02 34.59
CA GLN A 38 13.83 19.55 35.69
C GLN A 38 13.42 18.07 35.58
N GLN A 39 13.85 17.35 34.54
CA GLN A 39 13.37 16.00 34.26
C GLN A 39 14.40 14.94 34.68
N PRO A 40 14.03 13.98 35.56
CA PRO A 40 15.01 13.14 36.23
C PRO A 40 15.83 12.20 35.31
N GLU A 41 15.29 11.69 34.18
CA GLU A 41 16.04 10.78 33.28
C GLU A 41 15.63 10.85 31.78
N LYS A 42 15.28 12.02 31.23
CA LYS A 42 14.74 12.09 29.85
C LYS A 42 15.80 12.21 28.74
N GLY A 43 16.91 12.90 29.01
CA GLY A 43 18.00 13.07 28.04
C GLY A 43 18.79 11.79 27.77
N ALA A 44 18.89 10.90 28.76
CA ALA A 44 19.59 9.63 28.64
C ALA A 44 18.86 8.66 27.70
N TYR A 45 17.53 8.55 27.85
CA TYR A 45 16.68 7.72 26.99
C TYR A 45 16.69 8.17 25.52
N LEU A 46 16.53 9.48 25.27
CA LEU A 46 16.57 10.02 23.91
C LEU A 46 17.95 9.81 23.26
N LYS A 47 19.02 9.98 24.02
CA LYS A 47 20.40 9.75 23.56
C LYS A 47 20.67 8.27 23.26
N ASP A 48 20.17 7.36 24.08
CA ASP A 48 20.29 5.91 23.85
C ASP A 48 19.58 5.48 22.56
N LEU A 49 18.36 5.97 22.35
CA LEU A 49 17.58 5.70 21.13
C LEU A 49 18.31 6.19 19.87
N ILE A 50 18.90 7.40 19.90
CA ILE A 50 19.67 7.96 18.78
C ILE A 50 20.93 7.14 18.50
N LEU A 51 21.65 6.70 19.54
CA LEU A 51 22.88 5.93 19.39
C LEU A 51 22.61 4.52 18.85
N ARG A 52 21.50 3.89 19.27
CA ARG A 52 21.05 2.60 18.76
C ARG A 52 20.66 2.66 17.27
N ASP A 53 19.84 3.63 16.88
CA ASP A 53 19.46 3.85 15.47
C ASP A 53 20.69 4.08 14.59
N LYS A 54 21.70 4.83 15.09
CA LYS A 54 22.97 5.04 14.37
C LYS A 54 23.76 3.74 14.19
N ALA A 55 23.84 2.88 15.20
CA ALA A 55 24.53 1.60 15.10
C ALA A 55 23.84 0.65 14.10
N GLU A 56 22.51 0.61 14.12
CA GLU A 56 21.69 -0.17 13.19
C GLU A 56 21.82 0.35 11.75
N ARG A 57 21.85 1.67 11.53
CA ARG A 57 22.10 2.28 10.20
C ARG A 57 23.49 2.00 9.65
N LEU A 58 24.51 1.99 10.51
CA LEU A 58 25.88 1.64 10.11
C LEU A 58 25.97 0.16 9.71
N GLY A 59 25.29 -0.74 10.43
CA GLY A 59 25.19 -2.16 10.05
C GLY A 59 24.41 -2.39 8.75
N TYR A 60 23.35 -1.61 8.49
CA TYR A 60 22.57 -1.68 7.24
C TYR A 60 23.33 -1.17 6.01
N ARG A 61 24.21 -0.18 6.17
CA ARG A 61 25.03 0.38 5.07
C ARG A 61 26.01 -0.63 4.48
N GLU A 62 26.48 -1.61 5.26
CA GLU A 62 27.35 -2.67 4.76
C GLU A 62 26.62 -3.70 3.88
N GLN A 63 25.28 -3.71 3.86
CA GLN A 63 24.49 -4.80 3.25
C GLN A 63 23.69 -4.48 1.97
N LYS A 64 23.75 -3.29 1.37
CA LYS A 64 22.96 -3.00 0.15
C LYS A 64 23.79 -2.60 -1.07
N SER A 65 23.98 -3.58 -1.95
CA SER A 65 24.50 -3.50 -3.33
C SER A 65 23.38 -3.46 -4.40
N ALA A 66 22.21 -2.89 -4.08
CA ALA A 66 21.14 -2.66 -5.05
C ALA A 66 20.86 -1.15 -5.17
N GLU A 67 20.62 -0.67 -6.39
CA GLU A 67 20.19 0.72 -6.60
C GLU A 67 18.90 0.98 -5.79
N PRO A 68 18.84 2.07 -5.00
CA PRO A 68 17.67 2.38 -4.20
C PRO A 68 16.51 2.82 -5.10
N ASP A 69 15.29 2.36 -4.80
CA ASP A 69 14.06 2.89 -5.42
C ASP A 69 13.98 4.41 -5.17
N LYS A 70 13.57 5.17 -6.20
CA LYS A 70 13.50 6.64 -6.15
C LYS A 70 12.12 7.19 -6.47
N ALA A 71 11.78 8.31 -5.83
CA ALA A 71 10.69 9.18 -6.21
C ALA A 71 11.25 10.59 -6.46
N GLY A 72 11.48 10.93 -7.73
CA GLY A 72 12.24 12.13 -8.10
C GLY A 72 13.65 12.05 -7.54
N ASP A 73 14.06 13.08 -6.78
CA ASP A 73 15.38 13.18 -6.14
C ASP A 73 15.47 12.48 -4.76
N TYR A 74 14.36 11.89 -4.28
CA TYR A 74 14.31 11.23 -2.98
C TYR A 74 14.55 9.73 -3.10
N GLU A 75 15.45 9.21 -2.27
CA GLU A 75 15.65 7.79 -2.05
C GLU A 75 14.56 7.25 -1.12
N ILE A 76 13.85 6.20 -1.53
CA ILE A 76 12.73 5.65 -0.75
C ILE A 76 13.27 4.89 0.46
N ILE A 77 12.88 5.35 1.65
CA ILE A 77 13.16 4.69 2.92
C ILE A 77 12.09 3.64 3.21
N GLN A 78 10.82 4.02 3.04
CA GLN A 78 9.67 3.18 3.35
C GLN A 78 8.60 3.31 2.28
N SER A 79 8.01 2.17 1.92
CA SER A 79 6.85 2.07 1.04
C SER A 79 5.81 1.17 1.70
N ILE A 80 4.56 1.64 1.78
CA ILE A 80 3.44 0.85 2.31
C ILE A 80 2.24 1.02 1.40
N ARG A 81 1.65 -0.10 0.95
CA ARG A 81 0.38 -0.11 0.23
C ARG A 81 -0.77 -0.33 1.20
N MET A 82 -1.76 0.55 1.17
CA MET A 82 -2.99 0.42 1.95
C MET A 82 -4.13 1.20 1.31
N GLY A 83 -5.33 0.61 1.25
CA GLY A 83 -6.53 1.26 0.72
C GLY A 83 -6.41 1.57 -0.77
N GLY A 84 -5.73 0.71 -1.52
CA GLY A 84 -5.50 0.92 -2.96
C GLY A 84 -4.51 2.03 -3.32
N ARG A 85 -3.85 2.64 -2.34
CA ARG A 85 -2.79 3.65 -2.55
C ARG A 85 -1.47 3.15 -2.02
N VAL A 86 -0.38 3.64 -2.59
CA VAL A 86 0.97 3.46 -2.05
C VAL A 86 1.37 4.75 -1.37
N LEU A 87 1.77 4.68 -0.10
CA LEU A 87 2.31 5.78 0.68
C LEU A 87 3.82 5.59 0.81
N LEU A 88 4.55 6.64 0.46
CA LEU A 88 6.00 6.65 0.44
C LEU A 88 6.56 7.58 1.52
N MET A 89 7.73 7.22 2.00
CA MET A 89 8.62 8.10 2.75
C MET A 89 10.02 8.00 2.16
N GLY A 90 10.65 9.14 1.91
CA GLY A 90 11.96 9.20 1.28
C GLY A 90 12.87 10.27 1.88
N PHE A 91 14.16 10.18 1.55
CA PHE A 91 15.20 11.12 1.96
C PHE A 91 16.02 11.57 0.76
N ASN A 92 16.27 12.86 0.66
CA ASN A 92 17.14 13.44 -0.35
C ASN A 92 18.51 13.74 0.28
N PRO A 93 19.58 13.03 -0.13
CA PRO A 93 20.91 13.23 0.44
C PRO A 93 21.58 14.55 0.03
N LYS A 94 21.09 15.24 -1.00
CA LYS A 94 21.64 16.55 -1.44
C LYS A 94 21.08 17.70 -0.60
N ASP A 95 19.78 17.68 -0.36
CA ASP A 95 19.07 18.76 0.34
C ASP A 95 18.86 18.48 1.84
N GLU A 96 19.22 17.27 2.28
CA GLU A 96 19.04 16.75 3.65
C GLU A 96 17.58 16.88 4.13
N THR A 97 16.63 16.65 3.23
CA THR A 97 15.19 16.71 3.50
C THR A 97 14.56 15.33 3.47
N TYR A 98 13.54 15.16 4.31
CA TYR A 98 12.64 14.02 4.32
C TYR A 98 11.36 14.38 3.60
N MET A 99 10.71 13.39 3.00
CA MET A 99 9.46 13.58 2.26
C MET A 99 8.47 12.46 2.55
N THR A 100 7.18 12.78 2.56
CA THR A 100 6.08 11.82 2.44
C THR A 100 5.11 12.20 1.34
N CYS A 101 4.71 11.23 0.52
CA CYS A 101 3.74 11.44 -0.57
C CYS A 101 2.93 10.17 -0.82
N TYR A 102 1.82 10.30 -1.53
CA TYR A 102 1.19 9.16 -2.18
C TYR A 102 1.85 8.92 -3.54
N GLN A 103 1.94 7.67 -3.96
CA GLN A 103 2.27 7.30 -5.33
C GLN A 103 0.99 6.88 -6.05
N GLN A 104 0.73 7.50 -7.20
CA GLN A 104 -0.39 7.20 -8.08
C GLN A 104 0.11 7.16 -9.53
N TYR A 105 -0.67 6.53 -10.40
CA TYR A 105 -0.43 6.54 -11.84
C TYR A 105 -1.51 7.35 -12.52
N ASN A 106 -1.11 8.23 -13.44
CA ASN A 106 -2.08 8.92 -14.28
C ASN A 106 -2.59 7.99 -15.39
N PHE A 107 -3.56 8.46 -16.19
CA PHE A 107 -4.13 7.69 -17.31
C PHE A 107 -3.08 7.27 -18.36
N LEU A 108 -1.98 8.01 -18.48
CA LEU A 108 -0.87 7.72 -19.40
C LEU A 108 0.17 6.74 -18.80
N GLY A 109 -0.04 6.28 -17.56
CA GLY A 109 0.87 5.38 -16.87
C GLY A 109 2.09 6.07 -16.24
N GLU A 110 2.14 7.41 -16.25
CA GLU A 110 3.20 8.15 -15.59
C GLU A 110 2.96 8.20 -14.08
N THR A 111 4.05 8.03 -13.33
CA THR A 111 4.01 8.10 -11.87
C THR A 111 3.85 9.54 -11.41
N MET A 112 2.84 9.80 -10.59
CA MET A 112 2.61 11.08 -9.93
C MET A 112 2.71 10.93 -8.42
N TYR A 113 3.18 12.00 -7.78
CA TYR A 113 3.40 12.05 -6.33
C TYR A 113 2.53 13.13 -5.67
N PRO A 114 1.20 12.97 -5.63
CA PRO A 114 0.31 13.96 -5.03
C PRO A 114 0.54 14.09 -3.52
N GLU A 115 0.18 15.26 -3.01
CA GLU A 115 0.28 15.61 -1.58
C GLU A 115 1.70 15.42 -1.01
N ALA A 116 2.72 15.58 -1.86
CA ALA A 116 4.11 15.55 -1.43
C ALA A 116 4.38 16.67 -0.43
N LEU A 117 4.79 16.29 0.77
CA LEU A 117 5.25 17.18 1.83
C LEU A 117 6.69 16.85 2.12
N ALA A 118 7.57 17.85 2.09
CA ALA A 118 8.98 17.68 2.39
C ALA A 118 9.48 18.73 3.39
N CYS A 119 10.23 18.29 4.39
CA CYS A 119 10.89 19.16 5.35
C CYS A 119 12.14 18.49 5.95
N LYS A 120 12.95 19.22 6.71
CA LYS A 120 14.15 18.67 7.37
C LYS A 120 13.84 17.84 8.62
N SER A 121 12.64 18.01 9.19
CA SER A 121 12.20 17.31 10.39
C SER A 121 11.69 15.92 10.04
N TYR A 122 12.49 14.89 10.34
CA TYR A 122 12.05 13.50 10.18
C TYR A 122 10.77 13.21 10.98
N LEU A 123 10.65 13.77 12.19
CA LEU A 123 9.51 13.52 13.06
C LEU A 123 8.19 14.02 12.45
N GLU A 124 8.18 15.23 11.87
CA GLU A 124 6.99 15.78 11.22
C GLU A 124 6.57 14.97 9.99
N ILE A 125 7.55 14.53 9.20
CA ILE A 125 7.29 13.68 8.03
C ILE A 125 6.77 12.31 8.47
N ALA A 126 7.35 11.72 9.50
CA ALA A 126 6.91 10.43 10.05
C ALA A 126 5.51 10.53 10.66
N GLU A 127 5.19 11.61 11.39
CA GLU A 127 3.86 11.85 11.94
C GLU A 127 2.81 12.00 10.83
N THR A 128 3.12 12.81 9.81
CA THR A 128 2.23 12.98 8.64
C THR A 128 2.02 11.65 7.90
N PHE A 129 3.09 10.86 7.74
CA PHE A 129 3.03 9.52 7.16
C PHE A 129 2.09 8.60 7.96
N LEU A 130 2.22 8.58 9.29
CA LEU A 130 1.37 7.76 10.17
C LEU A 130 -0.10 8.19 10.10
N ASN A 131 -0.38 9.49 10.17
CA ASN A 131 -1.73 10.02 10.07
C ASN A 131 -2.39 9.65 8.74
N ARG A 132 -1.64 9.75 7.63
CA ARG A 132 -2.10 9.34 6.30
C ARG A 132 -2.35 7.84 6.20
N LEU A 133 -1.47 7.02 6.78
CA LEU A 133 -1.65 5.57 6.82
C LEU A 133 -2.90 5.20 7.62
N GLN A 134 -3.07 5.79 8.81
CA GLN A 134 -4.24 5.58 9.66
C GLN A 134 -5.52 5.92 8.91
N ALA A 135 -5.56 7.04 8.19
CA ALA A 135 -6.72 7.43 7.39
C ALA A 135 -7.06 6.39 6.30
N GLN A 136 -6.06 5.76 5.66
CA GLN A 136 -6.32 4.67 4.71
C GLN A 136 -6.82 3.41 5.41
N VAL A 137 -6.28 3.07 6.58
CA VAL A 137 -6.75 1.94 7.40
C VAL A 137 -8.22 2.13 7.80
N GLU A 138 -8.62 3.33 8.25
CA GLU A 138 -10.00 3.61 8.61
C GLU A 138 -10.95 3.51 7.39
N LYS A 139 -10.52 3.92 6.19
CA LYS A 139 -11.30 3.70 4.96
C LYS A 139 -11.53 2.22 4.67
N VAL A 140 -10.49 1.39 4.82
CA VAL A 140 -10.60 -0.07 4.63
C VAL A 140 -11.53 -0.69 5.69
N LYS A 141 -11.44 -0.25 6.95
CA LYS A 141 -12.34 -0.70 8.01
C LYS A 141 -13.79 -0.31 7.70
N ALA A 142 -14.03 0.93 7.29
CA ALA A 142 -15.35 1.41 6.90
C ALA A 142 -15.92 0.61 5.71
N PHE A 143 -15.08 0.33 4.70
CA PHE A 143 -15.44 -0.53 3.58
C PHE A 143 -15.90 -1.93 4.04
N ARG A 144 -15.14 -2.57 4.93
CA ARG A 144 -15.51 -3.89 5.47
C ARG A 144 -16.79 -3.84 6.31
N ALA A 145 -16.93 -2.80 7.14
CA ALA A 145 -18.11 -2.61 7.97
C ALA A 145 -19.38 -2.37 7.14
N ALA A 146 -19.28 -1.61 6.05
CA ALA A 146 -20.39 -1.37 5.13
C ALA A 146 -20.87 -2.65 4.44
N ARG A 147 -19.95 -3.58 4.16
CA ARG A 147 -20.31 -4.87 3.54
C ARG A 147 -20.90 -5.86 4.55
N ASN A 148 -20.45 -5.81 5.80
CA ASN A 148 -20.90 -6.63 6.91
C ASN A 148 -20.97 -8.14 6.58
N VAL A 149 -20.00 -8.63 5.81
CA VAL A 149 -19.86 -10.04 5.46
C VAL A 149 -18.79 -10.71 6.32
N PRO A 150 -18.92 -12.02 6.62
CA PRO A 150 -17.86 -12.77 7.29
C PRO A 150 -16.57 -12.74 6.49
N TYR A 151 -15.44 -12.61 7.20
CA TYR A 151 -14.13 -12.72 6.56
C TYR A 151 -13.90 -14.15 6.05
N ALA A 152 -13.83 -14.31 4.75
CA ALA A 152 -13.52 -15.56 4.08
C ALA A 152 -12.71 -15.27 2.81
N VAL A 153 -11.79 -16.16 2.47
CA VAL A 153 -11.01 -16.10 1.22
C VAL A 153 -11.34 -17.32 0.40
N LEU A 154 -11.69 -17.13 -0.87
CA LEU A 154 -12.03 -18.23 -1.77
C LEU A 154 -10.78 -18.69 -2.52
N GLY A 155 -10.47 -19.98 -2.42
CA GLY A 155 -9.42 -20.64 -3.18
C GLY A 155 -9.97 -21.50 -4.32
N ALA A 156 -9.10 -22.36 -4.87
CA ALA A 156 -9.42 -23.21 -6.01
C ALA A 156 -10.52 -24.24 -5.66
N GLU A 157 -10.62 -24.62 -4.39
CA GLU A 157 -11.64 -25.52 -3.87
C GLU A 157 -13.06 -25.00 -4.07
N ALA A 158 -13.25 -23.67 -4.10
CA ALA A 158 -14.53 -23.00 -4.34
C ALA A 158 -14.89 -22.90 -5.83
N CYS A 159 -14.03 -23.38 -6.73
CA CYS A 159 -14.25 -23.38 -8.18
C CYS A 159 -14.74 -24.75 -8.68
N LEU A 160 -15.43 -24.75 -9.81
CA LEU A 160 -15.71 -25.95 -10.59
C LEU A 160 -14.44 -26.44 -11.29
N PRO A 161 -14.38 -27.73 -11.69
CA PRO A 161 -13.30 -28.23 -12.53
C PRO A 161 -13.13 -27.38 -13.79
N PRO A 162 -11.89 -27.20 -14.30
CA PRO A 162 -11.67 -26.45 -15.53
C PRO A 162 -12.53 -26.98 -16.68
N SER A 163 -13.15 -26.08 -17.42
CA SER A 163 -13.91 -26.40 -18.63
C SER A 163 -13.50 -25.49 -19.78
N GLU A 164 -13.58 -26.01 -21.00
CA GLU A 164 -13.37 -25.28 -22.26
C GLU A 164 -14.60 -24.46 -22.66
N GLU A 165 -15.51 -24.19 -21.72
CA GLU A 165 -16.69 -23.38 -22.00
C GLU A 165 -16.40 -21.91 -21.78
N SER A 166 -17.12 -21.04 -22.50
CA SER A 166 -17.04 -19.61 -22.23
C SER A 166 -17.41 -19.28 -20.79
N LEU A 167 -16.67 -18.33 -20.20
CA LEU A 167 -16.96 -17.74 -18.91
C LEU A 167 -18.13 -16.74 -19.00
N GLN A 168 -18.55 -16.36 -20.20
CA GLN A 168 -19.54 -15.32 -20.40
C GLN A 168 -20.88 -15.69 -19.74
N GLY A 169 -21.39 -14.77 -18.92
CA GLY A 169 -22.61 -14.93 -18.12
C GLY A 169 -22.47 -15.79 -16.87
N LYS A 170 -21.28 -16.35 -16.59
CA LYS A 170 -21.04 -17.22 -15.43
C LYS A 170 -20.51 -16.42 -14.25
N LEU A 171 -20.81 -16.92 -13.04
CA LEU A 171 -20.21 -16.44 -11.81
C LEU A 171 -18.76 -16.96 -11.73
N ILE A 172 -17.80 -16.06 -11.61
CA ILE A 172 -16.37 -16.37 -11.55
C ILE A 172 -15.78 -15.92 -10.22
N VAL A 173 -14.67 -16.56 -9.84
CA VAL A 173 -13.88 -16.23 -8.65
C VAL A 173 -12.57 -15.61 -9.11
N LEU A 174 -12.23 -14.43 -8.59
CA LEU A 174 -10.92 -13.82 -8.77
C LEU A 174 -9.88 -14.46 -7.85
N ARG A 175 -8.64 -14.55 -8.34
CA ARG A 175 -7.50 -15.06 -7.58
C ARG A 175 -7.19 -14.12 -6.41
N PRO A 176 -7.02 -14.63 -5.18
CA PRO A 176 -6.67 -13.79 -4.03
C PRO A 176 -5.40 -12.95 -4.26
N THR A 177 -4.41 -13.48 -4.98
CA THR A 177 -3.15 -12.77 -5.23
C THR A 177 -3.27 -11.60 -6.20
N SER A 178 -4.31 -11.57 -7.04
CA SER A 178 -4.60 -10.45 -7.94
C SER A 178 -5.24 -9.27 -7.20
N LEU A 179 -5.80 -9.51 -6.01
CA LEU A 179 -6.36 -8.48 -5.14
C LEU A 179 -5.31 -7.95 -4.16
N ALA A 180 -5.43 -6.66 -3.81
CA ALA A 180 -4.64 -6.09 -2.73
C ALA A 180 -4.95 -6.84 -1.42
N PRO A 181 -3.95 -7.07 -0.54
CA PRO A 181 -4.12 -7.87 0.68
C PRO A 181 -5.34 -7.51 1.53
N GLU A 182 -5.66 -6.22 1.63
CA GLU A 182 -6.78 -5.70 2.39
C GLU A 182 -8.17 -6.05 1.79
N TYR A 183 -8.22 -6.37 0.49
CA TYR A 183 -9.44 -6.73 -0.26
C TYR A 183 -9.47 -8.22 -0.64
N ARG A 184 -8.62 -9.06 -0.05
CA ARG A 184 -8.66 -10.51 -0.26
C ARG A 184 -9.80 -11.13 0.54
N THR A 185 -11.03 -10.83 0.14
CA THR A 185 -12.24 -11.31 0.79
C THR A 185 -13.24 -11.79 -0.25
N ALA A 186 -14.09 -12.75 0.12
CA ALA A 186 -15.02 -13.43 -0.79
C ALA A 186 -15.96 -12.45 -1.53
N ASP A 187 -16.35 -11.36 -0.87
CA ASP A 187 -17.17 -10.28 -1.43
C ASP A 187 -16.48 -9.49 -2.54
N CYS A 188 -15.15 -9.37 -2.50
CA CYS A 188 -14.36 -8.73 -3.56
C CYS A 188 -13.93 -9.73 -4.65
N GLN A 189 -14.02 -11.04 -4.38
CA GLN A 189 -13.59 -12.09 -5.30
C GLN A 189 -14.70 -12.57 -6.25
N LEU A 190 -15.96 -12.48 -5.83
CA LEU A 190 -17.10 -13.03 -6.58
C LEU A 190 -17.74 -12.01 -7.51
N GLY A 191 -17.96 -12.40 -8.77
CA GLY A 191 -18.72 -11.59 -9.72
C GLY A 191 -18.93 -12.27 -11.05
N PHE A 192 -19.76 -11.66 -11.90
CA PHE A 192 -20.14 -12.21 -13.20
C PHE A 192 -19.20 -11.75 -14.30
N ALA A 193 -18.73 -12.68 -15.12
CA ALA A 193 -18.04 -12.35 -16.36
C ALA A 193 -19.08 -11.97 -17.43
N LEU A 194 -19.28 -10.68 -17.69
CA LEU A 194 -20.32 -10.19 -18.60
C LEU A 194 -19.95 -10.35 -20.08
N SER A 195 -18.70 -10.01 -20.43
CA SER A 195 -18.20 -9.97 -21.80
C SER A 195 -16.68 -9.81 -21.84
N GLY A 196 -16.11 -9.74 -23.04
CA GLY A 196 -14.70 -9.52 -23.28
C GLY A 196 -14.02 -10.76 -23.85
N PHE A 197 -12.99 -10.54 -24.66
CA PHE A 197 -12.29 -11.63 -25.35
C PHE A 197 -11.68 -12.65 -24.39
N GLY A 198 -11.31 -12.24 -23.16
CA GLY A 198 -10.79 -13.17 -22.15
C GLY A 198 -11.83 -14.18 -21.63
N CYS A 199 -13.12 -13.98 -21.92
CA CYS A 199 -14.17 -14.93 -21.54
C CYS A 199 -14.29 -16.11 -22.52
N THR A 200 -13.71 -16.00 -23.72
CA THR A 200 -13.87 -17.00 -24.77
C THR A 200 -12.57 -17.80 -24.91
N PRO A 201 -12.63 -19.14 -24.82
CA PRO A 201 -11.51 -20.00 -25.19
C PRO A 201 -10.98 -19.63 -26.59
N ASP A 202 -9.67 -19.70 -26.79
CA ASP A 202 -8.96 -19.41 -28.06
C ASP A 202 -8.94 -17.95 -28.55
N ALA A 203 -9.62 -17.02 -27.88
CA ALA A 203 -9.52 -15.61 -28.23
C ALA A 203 -8.18 -15.01 -27.80
N ARG A 204 -7.59 -14.15 -28.64
CA ARG A 204 -6.30 -13.49 -28.35
C ARG A 204 -6.37 -12.46 -27.22
N GLY A 205 -7.54 -11.86 -26.99
CA GLY A 205 -7.71 -10.81 -26.00
C GLY A 205 -7.87 -11.37 -24.60
N ARG A 206 -7.33 -10.66 -23.60
CA ARG A 206 -7.32 -11.11 -22.19
C ARG A 206 -8.40 -10.49 -21.32
N ALA A 207 -9.05 -9.43 -21.80
CA ALA A 207 -9.97 -8.64 -21.00
C ALA A 207 -11.25 -9.42 -20.65
N VAL A 208 -11.61 -9.40 -19.37
CA VAL A 208 -12.86 -9.91 -18.79
C VAL A 208 -13.57 -8.73 -18.14
N TYR A 209 -14.73 -8.35 -18.67
CA TYR A 209 -15.60 -7.36 -18.03
C TYR A 209 -16.38 -8.04 -16.92
N PHE A 210 -16.06 -7.67 -15.69
CA PHE A 210 -16.54 -8.26 -14.46
C PHE A 210 -17.57 -7.33 -13.81
N GLU A 211 -18.67 -7.90 -13.32
CA GLU A 211 -19.63 -7.23 -12.45
C GLU A 211 -19.60 -7.88 -11.07
N GLU A 212 -19.16 -7.14 -10.04
CA GLU A 212 -19.03 -7.68 -8.69
C GLU A 212 -20.39 -8.11 -8.14
N LEU A 213 -20.46 -9.31 -7.55
CA LEU A 213 -21.71 -9.86 -7.02
C LEU A 213 -22.27 -9.03 -5.86
N TYR A 214 -21.39 -8.44 -5.05
CA TYR A 214 -21.80 -7.69 -3.85
C TYR A 214 -22.33 -6.29 -4.21
N SER A 215 -21.52 -5.46 -4.88
CA SER A 215 -21.88 -4.06 -5.19
C SER A 215 -22.60 -3.87 -6.53
N GLY A 216 -22.43 -4.80 -7.48
CA GLY A 216 -22.84 -4.60 -8.87
C GLY A 216 -21.93 -3.64 -9.66
N GLU A 217 -20.80 -3.22 -9.09
CA GLU A 217 -19.83 -2.39 -9.80
C GLU A 217 -19.15 -3.17 -10.92
N ARG A 218 -18.88 -2.47 -12.02
CA ARG A 218 -18.25 -3.05 -13.22
C ARG A 218 -16.80 -2.63 -13.32
N CYS A 219 -15.93 -3.60 -13.52
CA CYS A 219 -14.51 -3.37 -13.72
C CYS A 219 -13.94 -4.35 -14.75
N ARG A 220 -12.76 -4.03 -15.29
CA ARG A 220 -12.06 -4.89 -16.24
C ARG A 220 -10.93 -5.62 -15.51
N TRP A 221 -10.92 -6.94 -15.64
CA TRP A 221 -9.84 -7.82 -15.21
C TRP A 221 -9.21 -8.49 -16.42
N ASP A 222 -8.08 -9.17 -16.19
CA ASP A 222 -7.53 -10.09 -17.17
C ASP A 222 -7.88 -11.53 -16.81
N ILE A 223 -7.99 -12.40 -17.83
CA ILE A 223 -8.27 -13.83 -17.65
C ILE A 223 -7.27 -14.52 -16.70
N THR A 224 -6.04 -14.02 -16.61
CA THR A 224 -5.01 -14.51 -15.69
C THR A 224 -5.32 -14.23 -14.21
N ASP A 225 -6.14 -13.22 -13.94
CA ASP A 225 -6.61 -12.87 -12.61
C ASP A 225 -7.81 -13.73 -12.17
N VAL A 226 -8.45 -14.43 -13.11
CA VAL A 226 -9.57 -15.32 -12.83
C VAL A 226 -9.04 -16.67 -12.34
N LEU A 227 -9.59 -17.15 -11.23
CA LEU A 227 -9.26 -18.45 -10.66
C LEU A 227 -10.08 -19.57 -11.31
N GLY A 228 -11.37 -19.32 -11.57
CA GLY A 228 -12.26 -20.26 -12.22
C GLY A 228 -13.74 -19.87 -12.08
N VAL A 229 -14.62 -20.72 -12.61
CA VAL A 229 -16.07 -20.59 -12.42
C VAL A 229 -16.42 -21.01 -11.00
N ALA A 230 -17.19 -20.19 -10.29
CA ALA A 230 -17.58 -20.45 -8.91
C ALA A 230 -18.48 -21.69 -8.82
N ASN A 231 -18.25 -22.54 -7.82
CA ASN A 231 -19.13 -23.64 -7.47
C ASN A 231 -20.24 -23.12 -6.52
N PRO A 232 -21.52 -23.12 -6.92
CA PRO A 232 -22.63 -22.61 -6.10
C PRO A 232 -22.79 -23.26 -4.72
N GLU A 233 -22.32 -24.50 -4.55
CA GLU A 233 -22.41 -25.22 -3.28
C GLU A 233 -21.36 -24.76 -2.26
N LYS A 234 -20.20 -24.30 -2.75
CA LYS A 234 -19.02 -23.98 -1.94
C LYS A 234 -18.80 -22.49 -1.71
N ILE A 235 -19.65 -21.63 -2.27
CA ILE A 235 -19.66 -20.20 -1.97
C ILE A 235 -20.35 -19.92 -0.62
N PRO A 236 -20.04 -18.77 0.03
CA PRO A 236 -20.69 -18.36 1.26
C PRO A 236 -22.20 -18.16 1.11
N ASP A 237 -22.96 -18.28 2.19
CA ASP A 237 -24.43 -18.25 2.14
C ASP A 237 -24.99 -16.89 1.67
N TRP A 238 -24.37 -15.78 2.09
CA TRP A 238 -24.73 -14.44 1.59
C TRP A 238 -24.61 -14.34 0.06
N ALA A 239 -23.62 -15.05 -0.53
CA ALA A 239 -23.40 -15.05 -1.97
C ALA A 239 -24.46 -15.90 -2.70
N LYS A 240 -24.91 -17.01 -2.10
CA LYS A 240 -26.02 -17.82 -2.61
C LYS A 240 -27.33 -17.01 -2.63
N GLU A 241 -27.58 -16.21 -1.60
CA GLU A 241 -28.76 -15.33 -1.54
C GLU A 241 -28.71 -14.26 -2.64
N LYS A 242 -27.57 -13.57 -2.79
CA LYS A 242 -27.36 -12.58 -3.86
C LYS A 242 -27.48 -13.19 -5.26
N LEU A 243 -26.98 -14.40 -5.46
CA LEU A 243 -27.10 -15.13 -6.72
C LEU A 243 -28.58 -15.38 -7.07
N ARG A 244 -29.39 -15.80 -6.10
CA ARG A 244 -30.85 -15.99 -6.28
C ARG A 244 -31.56 -14.66 -6.59
N GLU A 245 -31.20 -13.57 -5.91
CA GLU A 245 -31.74 -12.23 -6.22
C GLU A 245 -31.42 -11.81 -7.67
N TYR A 246 -30.20 -12.06 -8.11
CA TYR A 246 -29.75 -11.74 -9.46
C TYR A 246 -30.50 -12.54 -10.52
N GLU A 247 -30.66 -13.86 -10.32
CA GLU A 247 -31.40 -14.73 -11.22
C GLU A 247 -32.89 -14.33 -11.33
N LYS A 248 -33.51 -13.91 -10.23
CA LYS A 248 -34.88 -13.36 -10.24
C LYS A 248 -35.00 -12.10 -11.09
N LYS A 249 -34.09 -11.13 -10.90
CA LYS A 249 -34.06 -9.90 -11.73
C LYS A 249 -33.86 -10.17 -13.21
N ARG A 250 -33.18 -11.27 -13.55
CA ARG A 250 -32.87 -11.65 -14.93
C ARG A 250 -34.02 -12.41 -15.60
N THR A 251 -34.85 -13.11 -14.81
CA THR A 251 -36.04 -13.82 -15.26
C THR A 251 -37.30 -12.97 -15.27
N GLU A 252 -37.29 -11.79 -14.63
CA GLU A 252 -38.33 -10.78 -14.84
C GLU A 252 -38.30 -10.31 -16.31
N PRO A 253 -39.44 -10.37 -17.02
CA PRO A 253 -39.51 -9.91 -18.40
C PRO A 253 -39.15 -8.42 -18.44
N LYS A 254 -38.16 -8.05 -19.27
CA LYS A 254 -37.90 -6.65 -19.62
C LYS A 254 -39.21 -6.09 -20.17
N LYS A 255 -39.87 -5.19 -19.42
CA LYS A 255 -40.96 -4.40 -19.97
C LYS A 255 -40.43 -3.73 -21.23
N ASP A 256 -41.02 -4.08 -22.38
CA ASP A 256 -40.75 -3.43 -23.65
C ASP A 256 -40.76 -1.92 -23.41
N ARG A 257 -39.61 -1.28 -23.68
CA ARG A 257 -39.58 0.15 -23.90
C ARG A 257 -40.41 0.37 -25.15
N GLY A 258 -41.67 0.71 -24.93
CA GLY A 258 -42.63 0.99 -25.99
C GLY A 258 -42.00 1.92 -27.02
N GLU A 259 -42.14 1.51 -28.28
CA GLU A 259 -42.02 2.37 -29.43
C GLU A 259 -42.89 3.62 -29.20
N ALA A 260 -42.24 4.73 -28.87
CA ALA A 260 -42.82 6.05 -29.01
C ALA A 260 -42.20 6.67 -30.25
N ARG A 261 -42.91 6.42 -31.35
CA ARG A 261 -43.13 7.25 -32.56
C ARG A 261 -42.14 8.38 -32.87
#